data_AF-A0A933BYS7-F1
#
_entry.id   AF-A0A933BYS7-F1
#
_cell.length_a   1.000
_cell.length_b   1.000
_cell.length_c   1.000
_cell.angle_alpha   90.00
_cell.angle_beta   90.00
_cell.angle_gamma   90.00
#
_symmetry.space_group_name_H-M   'P 1'
#
loop_
_entity.id
_entity.type
_entity.pdbx_description
1 polymer ?
#
loop_
_entity_poly.entity_id
_entity_poly.type
_entity_poly.pdbx_seq_one_letter_code
_entity_poly.pdbx_strand_id
1 'polypeptide(L)'
;MLASQNRWTQGWKLGLIGAVIGLFAGVTVYIVSYGLSGREIKPYFVLWAFPLASGGFLFFWGAAFLEWVERTSGRIYLGGSGSTPPKREYSLPESLVVRGQFEAALRAYEECVAEDPTDAEPYLRSARIYRDRLNRPEDAIAAFRRAIELPGIAPGQEILAWRELIDVHLLRTSEPTRALPDLARLAAKFPQDPQGQWAKQRLRELKEQLLQVPEHG
;
A
#
# COMPACT_ATOMS: atom_id res chain seq x y z
N MET A 1 -13.78 5.27 35.00
CA MET A 1 -15.26 5.39 35.10
C MET A 1 -15.82 6.22 33.93
N LEU A 2 -15.77 5.72 32.68
CA LEU A 2 -16.32 6.45 31.50
C LEU A 2 -16.95 5.51 30.44
N ALA A 3 -17.42 4.31 30.82
CA ALA A 3 -17.97 3.33 29.87
C ALA A 3 -19.49 3.11 29.97
N SER A 4 -20.18 3.69 30.96
CA SER A 4 -21.62 3.43 31.17
C SER A 4 -22.56 4.49 30.58
N GLN A 5 -22.06 5.67 30.18
CA GLN A 5 -22.92 6.80 29.81
C GLN A 5 -23.47 6.73 28.38
N ASN A 6 -22.87 5.92 27.49
CA ASN A 6 -23.21 5.91 26.05
C ASN A 6 -24.19 4.81 25.62
N ARG A 7 -24.63 3.93 26.53
CA ARG A 7 -25.64 2.89 26.21
C ARG A 7 -27.05 3.46 26.15
N TRP A 8 -27.32 4.54 26.88
CA TRP A 8 -28.64 5.16 26.89
C TRP A 8 -28.89 5.89 25.57
N THR A 9 -27.98 6.74 25.09
CA THR A 9 -28.10 7.54 23.84
C THR A 9 -28.31 6.73 22.56
N GLN A 10 -27.88 5.46 22.54
CA GLN A 10 -28.04 4.55 21.39
C GLN A 10 -29.43 3.90 21.32
N GLY A 11 -30.12 3.74 22.46
CA GLY A 11 -31.42 3.04 22.50
C GLY A 11 -32.53 3.78 21.76
N TRP A 12 -32.52 5.11 21.79
CA TRP A 12 -33.55 5.95 21.16
C TRP A 12 -33.33 6.01 19.65
N LYS A 13 -32.07 5.95 19.20
CA LYS A 13 -31.69 5.83 17.79
C LYS A 13 -32.21 4.52 17.18
N LEU A 14 -32.05 3.39 17.88
CA LEU A 14 -32.58 2.09 17.47
C LEU A 14 -34.12 2.05 17.47
N GLY A 15 -34.76 2.68 18.46
CA GLY A 15 -36.21 2.81 18.50
C GLY A 15 -36.79 3.61 17.33
N LEU A 16 -36.11 4.71 16.94
CA LEU A 16 -36.49 5.51 15.78
C LEU A 16 -36.30 4.76 14.45
N ILE A 17 -35.23 3.98 14.32
CA ILE A 17 -35.02 3.11 13.14
C ILE A 17 -36.14 2.07 13.03
N GLY A 18 -36.52 1.44 14.15
CA GLY A 18 -37.65 0.51 14.21
C GLY A 18 -38.98 1.16 13.84
N ALA A 19 -39.22 2.40 14.29
CA ALA A 19 -40.43 3.16 13.94
C ALA A 19 -40.49 3.47 12.44
N VAL A 20 -39.38 3.86 11.82
CA VAL A 20 -39.31 4.17 10.37
C VAL A 20 -39.50 2.90 9.52
N ILE A 21 -38.88 1.79 9.91
CA ILE A 21 -39.08 0.48 9.25
C ILE A 21 -40.54 0.03 9.40
N GLY A 22 -41.13 0.20 10.59
CA GLY A 22 -42.54 -0.11 10.84
C GLY A 22 -43.50 0.73 10.00
N LEU A 23 -43.19 2.02 9.80
CA LEU A 23 -44.00 2.91 8.97
C LEU A 23 -43.92 2.53 7.48
N PHE A 24 -42.73 2.19 6.99
CA PHE A 24 -42.54 1.70 5.63
C PHE A 24 -43.23 0.34 5.41
N ALA A 25 -43.03 -0.61 6.33
CA ALA A 25 -43.68 -1.91 6.27
C ALA A 25 -45.21 -1.77 6.34
N GLY A 26 -45.73 -0.86 7.16
CA GLY A 26 -47.16 -0.56 7.25
C GLY A 26 -47.72 0.01 5.95
N VAL A 27 -46.99 0.94 5.31
CA VAL A 27 -47.37 1.50 4.00
C VAL A 27 -47.34 0.41 2.92
N THR A 28 -46.33 -0.46 2.91
CA THR A 28 -46.25 -1.58 1.96
C THR A 28 -47.38 -2.59 2.17
N VAL A 29 -47.66 -2.99 3.41
CA VAL A 29 -48.77 -3.92 3.72
C VAL A 29 -50.12 -3.30 3.37
N TYR A 30 -50.30 -1.99 3.60
CA TYR A 30 -51.53 -1.28 3.23
C TYR A 30 -51.72 -1.23 1.71
N ILE A 31 -50.67 -0.93 0.93
CA ILE A 31 -50.71 -0.93 -0.54
C ILE A 31 -51.04 -2.33 -1.08
N VAL A 32 -50.42 -3.37 -0.52
CA VAL A 32 -50.66 -4.77 -0.94
C VAL A 32 -52.07 -5.23 -0.54
N SER A 33 -52.52 -4.91 0.68
CA SER A 33 -53.87 -5.25 1.18
C SER A 33 -54.97 -4.54 0.38
N TYR A 34 -54.76 -3.28 -0.02
CA TYR A 34 -55.72 -2.55 -0.86
C TYR A 34 -55.69 -2.99 -2.32
N GLY A 35 -54.51 -3.34 -2.86
CA GLY A 35 -54.36 -3.89 -4.21
C GLY A 35 -55.05 -5.25 -4.39
N LEU A 36 -55.03 -6.11 -3.36
CA LEU A 36 -55.73 -7.40 -3.36
C LEU A 36 -57.26 -7.28 -3.24
N SER A 37 -57.76 -6.16 -2.72
CA SER A 37 -59.21 -5.94 -2.46
C SER A 37 -59.98 -5.35 -3.66
N GLY A 38 -59.31 -5.14 -4.80
CA GLY A 38 -59.95 -4.66 -6.04
C GLY A 38 -60.56 -3.24 -5.97
N ARG A 39 -60.17 -2.43 -4.97
CA ARG A 39 -60.63 -1.04 -4.83
C ARG A 39 -59.56 -0.06 -5.34
N GLU A 40 -59.99 0.96 -6.07
CA GLU A 40 -59.09 1.97 -6.65
C GLU A 40 -58.35 2.79 -5.57
N ILE A 41 -57.02 2.84 -5.67
CA ILE A 41 -56.18 3.66 -4.79
C ILE A 41 -56.27 5.11 -5.26
N LYS A 42 -56.84 5.99 -4.43
CA LYS A 42 -57.01 7.39 -4.80
C LYS A 42 -55.63 8.09 -4.92
N PRO A 43 -55.31 8.71 -6.08
CA PRO A 43 -53.94 9.11 -6.44
C PRO A 43 -53.36 10.22 -5.56
N TYR A 44 -54.21 11.03 -4.91
CA TYR A 44 -53.74 12.05 -3.99
C TYR A 44 -52.99 11.47 -2.78
N PHE A 45 -53.26 10.23 -2.36
CA PHE A 45 -52.57 9.65 -1.20
C PHE A 45 -51.09 9.33 -1.46
N VAL A 46 -50.76 8.90 -2.68
CA VAL A 46 -49.38 8.61 -3.11
C VAL A 46 -48.58 9.91 -3.28
N LEU A 47 -49.25 10.99 -3.71
CA LEU A 47 -48.66 12.29 -3.95
C LEU A 47 -48.21 13.02 -2.66
N TRP A 48 -48.85 12.77 -1.52
CA TRP A 48 -48.43 13.36 -0.22
C TRP A 48 -47.45 12.47 0.58
N ALA A 49 -47.46 11.15 0.37
CA ALA A 49 -46.59 10.22 1.09
C ALA A 49 -45.12 10.30 0.66
N PHE A 50 -44.86 10.54 -0.63
CA PHE A 50 -43.50 10.60 -1.18
C PHE A 50 -42.67 11.81 -0.71
N PRO A 51 -43.22 13.05 -0.68
CA PRO A 51 -42.48 14.24 -0.22
C PRO A 51 -42.13 14.22 1.27
N LEU A 52 -43.02 13.68 2.12
CA LEU A 52 -42.78 13.56 3.56
C LEU A 52 -41.71 12.49 3.87
N ALA A 53 -41.70 11.39 3.12
CA ALA A 53 -40.67 10.37 3.24
C ALA A 53 -39.31 10.87 2.72
N SER A 54 -39.28 11.61 1.60
CA SER A 54 -38.04 12.09 0.99
C SER A 54 -37.42 13.30 1.69
N GLY A 55 -38.24 14.22 2.24
CA GLY A 55 -37.74 15.34 3.06
C GLY A 55 -37.10 14.88 4.38
N GLY A 56 -37.73 13.92 5.07
CA GLY A 56 -37.14 13.29 6.25
C GLY A 56 -35.89 12.46 5.92
N PHE A 57 -35.89 11.80 4.76
CA PHE A 57 -34.73 11.05 4.28
C PHE A 57 -33.53 11.97 4.03
N LEU A 58 -33.68 13.09 3.32
CA LEU A 58 -32.57 14.01 3.05
C LEU A 58 -32.02 14.68 4.31
N PHE A 59 -32.86 15.03 5.28
CA PHE A 59 -32.42 15.65 6.52
C PHE A 59 -31.72 14.66 7.46
N PHE A 60 -32.20 13.41 7.54
CA PHE A 60 -31.64 12.38 8.41
C PHE A 60 -30.45 11.64 7.77
N TRP A 61 -30.51 11.37 6.46
CA TRP A 61 -29.34 10.92 5.70
C TRP A 61 -28.32 12.01 5.51
N GLY A 62 -28.66 13.31 5.51
CA GLY A 62 -27.66 14.37 5.40
C GLY A 62 -26.62 14.29 6.54
N ALA A 63 -27.09 14.17 7.78
CA ALA A 63 -26.21 14.01 8.95
C ALA A 63 -25.50 12.64 8.97
N ALA A 64 -26.21 11.55 8.65
CA ALA A 64 -25.60 10.22 8.57
C ALA A 64 -24.62 10.06 7.39
N PHE A 65 -24.83 10.80 6.31
CA PHE A 65 -23.96 10.90 5.14
C PHE A 65 -22.76 11.76 5.46
N LEU A 66 -22.91 12.85 6.22
CA LEU A 66 -21.77 13.61 6.74
C LEU A 66 -20.93 12.77 7.73
N GLU A 67 -21.54 12.02 8.65
CA GLU A 67 -20.81 11.07 9.52
C GLU A 67 -20.21 9.90 8.73
N TRP A 68 -20.89 9.39 7.70
CA TRP A 68 -20.35 8.37 6.80
C TRP A 68 -19.21 8.93 5.98
N VAL A 69 -19.30 10.17 5.49
CA VAL A 69 -18.24 10.92 4.81
C VAL A 69 -17.12 11.24 5.77
N GLU A 70 -17.32 11.45 7.06
CA GLU A 70 -16.22 11.57 8.03
C GLU A 70 -15.52 10.21 8.24
N ARG A 71 -16.31 9.14 8.39
CA ARG A 71 -15.83 7.75 8.52
C ARG A 71 -15.21 7.20 7.22
N THR A 72 -15.51 7.80 6.07
CA THR A 72 -14.97 7.42 4.74
C THR A 72 -14.00 8.42 4.16
N SER A 73 -13.98 9.70 4.55
CA SER A 73 -12.98 10.70 4.10
C SER A 73 -11.62 10.40 4.70
N GLY A 74 -11.56 9.86 5.92
CA GLY A 74 -10.35 9.23 6.43
C GLY A 74 -9.87 8.02 5.60
N ARG A 75 -10.74 7.42 4.77
CA ARG A 75 -10.44 6.30 3.86
C ARG A 75 -10.24 6.70 2.40
N ILE A 76 -10.81 7.81 1.93
CA ILE A 76 -10.78 8.21 0.52
C ILE A 76 -9.57 9.13 0.23
N TYR A 77 -9.05 9.87 1.22
CA TYR A 77 -7.75 10.55 1.09
C TYR A 77 -6.54 9.64 1.36
N LEU A 78 -6.77 8.42 1.86
CA LEU A 78 -5.73 7.43 2.17
C LEU A 78 -6.03 6.08 1.51
N GLY A 79 -6.51 6.10 0.27
CA GLY A 79 -6.67 4.91 -0.56
C GLY A 79 -5.38 4.55 -1.29
N GLY A 80 -4.38 4.03 -0.58
CA GLY A 80 -3.14 3.58 -1.22
C GLY A 80 -1.93 3.29 -0.33
N SER A 81 -2.07 2.51 0.74
CA SER A 81 -1.04 1.56 1.21
C SER A 81 -1.51 0.91 2.50
N GLY A 82 -1.54 -0.42 2.52
CA GLY A 82 -1.53 -1.14 3.79
C GLY A 82 -0.33 -0.66 4.59
N SER A 83 -0.53 -0.38 5.87
CA SER A 83 0.53 -0.27 6.87
C SER A 83 1.84 0.27 6.29
N THR A 84 1.88 1.53 5.87
CA THR A 84 3.18 2.21 5.79
C THR A 84 3.68 2.24 7.23
N PRO A 85 4.70 1.44 7.60
CA PRO A 85 5.35 1.64 8.89
C PRO A 85 5.76 3.12 8.95
N PRO A 86 5.76 3.74 10.14
CA PRO A 86 6.19 5.13 10.27
C PRO A 86 7.50 5.30 9.51
N LYS A 87 7.51 6.18 8.50
CA LYS A 87 8.70 6.46 7.70
C LYS A 87 9.76 7.00 8.66
N ARG A 88 10.62 6.12 9.16
CA ARG A 88 11.60 6.45 10.19
C ARG A 88 12.54 7.51 9.63
N GLU A 89 12.70 8.61 10.35
CA GLU A 89 13.43 9.78 9.86
C GLU A 89 14.94 9.54 9.96
N TYR A 90 15.56 9.19 8.84
CA TYR A 90 17.01 9.02 8.69
C TYR A 90 17.79 10.34 8.61
N SER A 91 17.33 11.37 9.33
CA SER A 91 17.80 12.75 9.18
C SER A 91 19.29 12.91 9.49
N LEU A 92 19.80 12.23 10.51
CA LEU A 92 21.21 12.28 10.91
C LEU A 92 22.16 11.69 9.85
N PRO A 93 22.06 10.40 9.46
CA PRO A 93 22.93 9.83 8.46
C PRO A 93 22.78 10.53 7.10
N GLU A 94 21.57 10.95 6.72
CA GLU A 94 21.36 11.71 5.48
C GLU A 94 22.09 13.06 5.50
N SER A 95 22.09 13.76 6.64
CA SER A 95 22.85 15.01 6.80
C SER A 95 24.35 14.79 6.61
N LEU A 96 24.88 13.67 7.13
CA LEU A 96 26.29 13.31 6.97
C LEU A 96 26.63 12.99 5.51
N VAL A 97 25.73 12.34 4.76
CA VAL A 97 25.89 12.11 3.30
C VAL A 97 25.96 13.43 2.55
N VAL A 98 25.07 14.38 2.85
CA VAL A 98 25.07 15.71 2.20
C VAL A 98 26.35 16.49 2.51
N ARG A 99 26.90 16.32 3.72
CA ARG A 99 28.19 16.89 4.14
C ARG A 99 29.41 16.17 3.55
N GLY A 100 29.22 15.11 2.78
CA GLY A 100 30.30 14.31 2.19
C GLY A 100 31.01 13.40 3.19
N GLN A 101 30.50 13.25 4.41
CA GLN A 101 31.09 12.42 5.46
C GLN A 101 30.58 10.99 5.35
N PHE A 102 30.92 10.30 4.26
CA PHE A 102 30.34 9.01 3.89
C PHE A 102 30.63 7.90 4.92
N GLU A 103 31.86 7.82 5.44
CA GLU A 103 32.23 6.84 6.48
C GLU A 103 31.46 7.06 7.79
N ALA A 104 31.23 8.33 8.18
CA ALA A 104 30.44 8.66 9.36
C ALA A 104 28.94 8.36 9.12
N ALA A 105 28.44 8.62 7.91
CA ALA A 105 27.08 8.27 7.53
C ALA A 105 26.85 6.76 7.59
N LEU A 106 27.81 5.95 7.13
CA LEU A 106 27.74 4.48 7.21
C LEU A 106 27.64 3.99 8.65
N ARG A 107 28.46 4.53 9.57
CA ARG A 107 28.35 4.21 11.00
C ARG A 107 27.00 4.61 11.59
N ALA A 108 26.49 5.78 11.22
CA ALA A 108 25.16 6.22 11.65
C ALA A 108 24.04 5.31 11.10
N TYR A 109 24.18 4.78 9.87
CA TYR A 109 23.26 3.76 9.36
C TYR A 109 23.42 2.42 10.08
N GLU A 110 24.63 2.02 10.48
CA GLU A 110 24.85 0.81 11.31
C GLU A 110 24.16 0.93 12.67
N GLU A 111 24.20 2.11 13.30
CA GLU A 111 23.43 2.39 14.52
C GLU A 111 21.93 2.26 14.29
N CYS A 112 21.41 2.80 13.17
CA CYS A 112 20.00 2.62 12.81
C CYS A 112 19.60 1.14 12.62
N VAL A 113 20.48 0.34 12.01
CA VAL A 113 20.28 -1.10 11.85
C VAL A 113 20.30 -1.82 13.21
N ALA A 114 21.16 -1.39 14.14
CA ALA A 114 21.21 -1.96 15.48
C ALA A 114 19.93 -1.66 16.28
N GLU A 115 19.33 -0.48 16.08
CA GLU A 115 18.04 -0.13 16.68
C GLU A 115 16.86 -0.89 16.09
N ASP A 116 16.89 -1.18 14.79
CA ASP A 116 15.87 -1.97 14.11
C ASP A 116 16.49 -2.84 13.01
N PRO A 117 16.76 -4.11 13.34
CA PRO A 117 17.34 -5.05 12.39
C PRO A 117 16.38 -5.44 11.25
N THR A 118 15.10 -5.06 11.32
CA THR A 118 14.09 -5.45 10.32
C THR A 118 13.90 -4.45 9.21
N ASP A 119 14.42 -3.22 9.36
CA ASP A 119 14.33 -2.19 8.32
C ASP A 119 15.40 -2.38 7.24
N ALA A 120 14.95 -2.45 5.99
CA ALA A 120 15.81 -2.55 4.81
C ALA A 120 16.38 -1.20 4.36
N GLU A 121 15.76 -0.09 4.75
CA GLU A 121 16.12 1.24 4.26
C GLU A 121 17.59 1.63 4.58
N PRO A 122 18.15 1.40 5.79
CA PRO A 122 19.55 1.68 6.08
C PRO A 122 20.52 0.87 5.21
N TYR A 123 20.18 -0.40 4.94
CA TYR A 123 20.98 -1.26 4.06
C TYR A 123 20.98 -0.78 2.61
N LEU A 124 19.83 -0.32 2.11
CA LEU A 124 19.73 0.25 0.75
C LEU A 124 20.49 1.57 0.63
N ARG A 125 20.42 2.44 1.65
CA ARG A 125 21.14 3.71 1.66
C ARG A 125 22.65 3.53 1.77
N SER A 126 23.10 2.64 2.66
CA SER A 126 24.53 2.29 2.76
C SER A 126 25.05 1.68 1.46
N ALA A 127 24.30 0.78 0.81
CA ALA A 127 24.66 0.21 -0.49
C ALA A 127 24.88 1.28 -1.58
N ARG A 128 23.98 2.28 -1.64
CA ARG A 128 24.14 3.42 -2.58
C ARG A 128 25.38 4.25 -2.28
N ILE A 129 25.71 4.46 -1.01
CA ILE A 129 26.94 5.17 -0.63
C ILE A 129 28.18 4.38 -1.05
N TYR A 130 28.21 3.07 -0.79
CA TYR A 130 29.30 2.20 -1.22
C TYR A 130 29.49 2.26 -2.74
N ARG A 131 28.41 2.23 -3.51
CA ARG A 131 28.43 2.29 -4.97
C ARG A 131 28.85 3.66 -5.51
N ASP A 132 28.18 4.73 -5.09
CA ASP A 132 28.26 6.04 -5.76
C ASP A 132 29.36 6.93 -5.20
N ARG A 133 29.71 6.75 -3.92
CA ARG A 133 30.62 7.66 -3.20
C ARG A 133 31.96 7.02 -2.90
N LEU A 134 31.96 5.75 -2.49
CA LEU A 134 33.18 5.02 -2.14
C LEU A 134 33.72 4.17 -3.30
N ASN A 135 32.95 4.00 -4.38
CA ASN A 135 33.31 3.17 -5.53
C ASN A 135 33.75 1.75 -5.12
N ARG A 136 33.05 1.17 -4.14
CA ARG A 136 33.24 -0.18 -3.59
C ARG A 136 32.04 -1.06 -4.00
N PRO A 137 31.99 -1.55 -5.24
CA PRO A 137 30.83 -2.27 -5.76
C PRO A 137 30.57 -3.59 -5.04
N GLU A 138 31.60 -4.27 -4.53
CA GLU A 138 31.47 -5.53 -3.79
C GLU A 138 30.71 -5.33 -2.45
N ASP A 139 31.04 -4.28 -1.72
CA ASP A 139 30.36 -3.93 -0.47
C ASP A 139 28.93 -3.45 -0.71
N ALA A 140 28.70 -2.73 -1.81
CA ALA A 140 27.36 -2.36 -2.25
C ALA A 140 26.50 -3.60 -2.54
N ILE A 141 27.06 -4.60 -3.25
CA ILE A 141 26.38 -5.88 -3.52
C ILE A 141 26.03 -6.59 -2.22
N ALA A 142 26.96 -6.66 -1.27
CA ALA A 142 26.72 -7.29 0.02
C ALA A 142 25.60 -6.60 0.80
N ALA A 143 25.59 -5.26 0.82
CA ALA A 143 24.55 -4.47 1.48
C ALA A 143 23.17 -4.64 0.81
N PHE A 144 23.09 -4.65 -0.53
CA PHE A 144 21.84 -4.93 -1.24
C PHE A 144 21.32 -6.35 -0.97
N ARG A 145 22.19 -7.36 -0.93
CA ARG A 145 21.80 -8.75 -0.61
C ARG A 145 21.21 -8.84 0.80
N ARG A 146 21.88 -8.22 1.78
CA ARG A 146 21.35 -8.17 3.16
C ARG A 146 19.97 -7.54 3.20
N ALA A 147 19.74 -6.44 2.48
CA ALA A 147 18.42 -5.80 2.42
C ALA A 147 17.34 -6.76 1.89
N ILE A 148 17.63 -7.50 0.81
CA ILE A 148 16.69 -8.44 0.17
C ILE A 148 16.37 -9.64 1.07
N GLU A 149 17.33 -10.08 1.88
CA GLU A 149 17.18 -11.21 2.80
C GLU A 149 16.34 -10.87 4.04
N LEU A 150 16.04 -9.58 4.28
CA LEU A 150 15.23 -9.18 5.42
C LEU A 150 13.77 -9.62 5.28
N PRO A 151 13.19 -10.26 6.31
CA PRO A 151 11.82 -10.77 6.26
C PRO A 151 10.74 -9.67 6.20
N GLY A 152 11.09 -8.44 6.58
CA GLY A 152 10.19 -7.29 6.65
C GLY A 152 10.29 -6.31 5.47
N ILE A 153 11.09 -6.62 4.44
CA ILE A 153 11.29 -5.69 3.33
C ILE A 153 9.98 -5.44 2.56
N ALA A 154 9.68 -4.17 2.30
CA ALA A 154 8.52 -3.82 1.49
C ALA A 154 8.72 -4.33 0.05
N PRO A 155 7.69 -4.89 -0.62
CA PRO A 155 7.83 -5.42 -1.99
C PRO A 155 8.45 -4.43 -2.97
N GLY A 156 8.11 -3.14 -2.85
CA GLY A 156 8.71 -2.07 -3.67
C GLY A 156 10.20 -1.83 -3.38
N GLN A 157 10.61 -1.87 -2.10
CA GLN A 157 12.02 -1.78 -1.71
C GLN A 157 12.80 -2.99 -2.18
N GLU A 158 12.21 -4.18 -2.14
CA GLU A 158 12.85 -5.41 -2.57
C GLU A 158 13.13 -5.39 -4.08
N ILE A 159 12.13 -5.02 -4.88
CA ILE A 159 12.27 -4.90 -6.33
C ILE A 159 13.35 -3.87 -6.68
N LEU A 160 13.36 -2.73 -5.99
CA LEU A 160 14.40 -1.71 -6.14
C LEU A 160 15.79 -2.26 -5.78
N ALA A 161 15.91 -2.97 -4.66
CA ALA A 161 17.17 -3.57 -4.21
C ALA A 161 17.73 -4.56 -5.24
N TRP A 162 16.88 -5.44 -5.78
CA TRP A 162 17.26 -6.37 -6.83
C TRP A 162 17.74 -5.66 -8.08
N ARG A 163 17.00 -4.64 -8.54
CA ARG A 163 17.38 -3.85 -9.72
C ARG A 163 18.75 -3.21 -9.51
N GLU A 164 18.95 -2.51 -8.40
CA GLU A 164 20.20 -1.81 -8.10
C GLU A 164 21.37 -2.79 -7.95
N LEU A 165 21.14 -3.97 -7.37
CA LEU A 165 22.12 -5.05 -7.29
C LEU A 165 22.54 -5.56 -8.66
N ILE A 166 21.60 -5.77 -9.57
CA ILE A 166 21.86 -6.22 -10.94
C ILE A 166 22.60 -5.10 -11.70
N ASP A 167 22.17 -3.85 -11.54
CA ASP A 167 22.83 -2.69 -12.17
C ASP A 167 24.29 -2.58 -11.69
N VAL A 168 24.58 -2.80 -10.41
CA VAL A 168 25.97 -2.84 -9.90
C VAL A 168 26.76 -3.97 -10.56
N HIS A 169 26.16 -5.17 -10.68
CA HIS A 169 26.84 -6.30 -11.32
C HIS A 169 27.12 -6.06 -12.82
N LEU A 170 26.23 -5.36 -13.52
CA LEU A 170 26.36 -5.12 -14.95
C LEU A 170 27.25 -3.92 -15.30
N LEU A 171 27.19 -2.86 -14.49
CA LEU A 171 27.83 -1.58 -14.79
C LEU A 171 29.19 -1.40 -14.11
N ARG A 172 29.41 -2.07 -12.97
CA ARG A 172 30.60 -1.83 -12.13
C ARG A 172 31.53 -3.04 -12.04
N THR A 173 30.99 -4.26 -12.01
CA THR A 173 31.80 -5.47 -12.12
C THR A 173 31.89 -5.89 -13.58
N SER A 174 33.08 -6.16 -14.11
CA SER A 174 33.30 -6.64 -15.48
C SER A 174 32.81 -8.08 -15.73
N GLU A 175 31.91 -8.59 -14.88
CA GLU A 175 31.45 -9.98 -14.87
C GLU A 175 29.92 -10.05 -14.98
N PRO A 176 29.36 -9.80 -16.19
CA PRO A 176 27.92 -9.82 -16.42
C PRO A 176 27.29 -11.21 -16.19
N THR A 177 28.10 -12.27 -16.21
CA THR A 177 27.70 -13.64 -15.92
C THR A 177 27.25 -13.84 -14.47
N ARG A 178 27.81 -13.10 -13.51
CA ARG A 178 27.42 -13.17 -12.09
C ARG A 178 26.00 -12.65 -11.83
N ALA A 179 25.48 -11.78 -12.71
CA ALA A 179 24.12 -11.25 -12.61
C ALA A 179 23.03 -12.24 -13.07
N LEU A 180 23.38 -13.28 -13.85
CA LEU A 180 22.43 -14.26 -14.39
C LEU A 180 21.57 -14.95 -13.32
N PRO A 181 22.13 -15.52 -12.23
CA PRO A 181 21.32 -16.14 -11.18
C PRO A 181 20.42 -15.12 -10.47
N ASP A 182 20.88 -13.87 -10.32
CA ASP A 182 20.15 -12.81 -9.64
C ASP A 182 18.97 -12.31 -10.49
N LEU A 183 19.17 -12.18 -11.80
CA LEU A 183 18.11 -11.92 -12.79
C LEU A 183 17.04 -13.03 -12.81
N ALA A 184 17.47 -14.30 -12.78
CA ALA A 184 16.55 -15.42 -12.75
C ALA A 184 15.71 -15.45 -11.47
N ARG A 185 16.30 -15.14 -10.31
CA ARG A 185 15.60 -15.03 -9.03
C ARG A 185 14.57 -13.90 -9.04
N LEU A 186 14.95 -12.71 -9.50
CA LEU A 186 14.02 -11.58 -9.61
C LEU A 186 12.83 -11.90 -10.53
N ALA A 187 13.09 -12.48 -11.70
CA ALA A 187 12.05 -12.87 -12.64
C ALA A 187 11.11 -13.97 -12.09
N ALA A 188 11.64 -14.91 -11.31
CA ALA A 188 10.86 -15.97 -10.68
C ALA A 188 10.02 -15.45 -9.51
N LYS A 189 10.54 -14.51 -8.72
CA LYS A 189 9.86 -13.96 -7.55
C LYS A 189 8.74 -12.97 -7.93
N PHE A 190 8.91 -12.22 -9.03
CA PHE A 190 7.94 -11.21 -9.47
C PHE A 190 7.49 -11.38 -10.93
N PRO A 191 6.88 -12.51 -11.32
CA PRO A 191 6.61 -12.83 -12.72
C PRO A 191 5.59 -11.90 -13.40
N GLN A 192 4.71 -11.26 -12.62
CA GLN A 192 3.67 -10.35 -13.11
C GLN A 192 4.07 -8.87 -13.00
N ASP A 193 5.19 -8.56 -12.33
CA ASP A 193 5.66 -7.19 -12.18
C ASP A 193 6.46 -6.75 -13.43
N PRO A 194 6.35 -5.49 -13.87
CA PRO A 194 7.18 -4.96 -14.96
C PRO A 194 8.68 -5.20 -14.76
N GLN A 195 9.17 -5.15 -13.52
CA GLN A 195 10.58 -5.37 -13.20
C GLN A 195 10.98 -6.85 -13.31
N GLY A 196 10.10 -7.79 -12.99
CA GLY A 196 10.37 -9.20 -13.23
C GLY A 196 10.35 -9.55 -14.72
N GLN A 197 9.49 -8.90 -15.52
CA GLN A 197 9.53 -9.03 -16.98
C GLN A 197 10.81 -8.45 -17.57
N TRP A 198 11.23 -7.26 -17.12
CA TRP A 198 12.52 -6.67 -17.47
C TRP A 198 13.68 -7.63 -17.13
N ALA A 199 13.68 -8.22 -15.93
CA ALA A 199 14.71 -9.17 -15.52
C ALA A 199 14.76 -10.41 -16.41
N LYS A 200 13.58 -10.93 -16.80
CA LYS A 200 13.47 -12.07 -17.73
C LYS A 200 14.00 -11.72 -19.12
N GLN A 201 13.70 -10.53 -19.62
CA GLN A 201 14.22 -10.06 -20.91
C GLN A 201 15.73 -9.89 -20.86
N ARG A 202 16.25 -9.23 -19.81
CA ARG A 202 17.67 -9.00 -19.63
C ARG A 202 18.46 -10.30 -19.49
N LEU A 203 17.89 -11.30 -18.83
CA LEU A 203 18.45 -12.65 -18.74
C LEU A 203 18.60 -13.31 -20.12
N ARG A 204 17.64 -13.13 -21.03
CA ARG A 204 17.71 -13.68 -22.40
C ARG A 204 18.81 -12.99 -23.19
N GLU A 205 18.83 -11.65 -23.18
CA GLU A 205 19.83 -10.86 -23.89
C GLU A 205 21.26 -11.25 -23.48
N LEU A 206 21.51 -11.39 -22.18
CA LEU A 206 22.83 -11.79 -21.68
C LEU A 206 23.20 -13.21 -22.10
N LYS A 207 22.25 -14.16 -22.09
CA LYS A 207 22.50 -15.53 -22.57
C LYS A 207 22.80 -15.55 -24.06
N GLU A 208 22.09 -14.76 -24.86
CA GLU A 208 22.33 -14.64 -26.30
C GLU A 208 23.71 -14.02 -26.59
N GLN A 209 24.11 -12.99 -25.85
CA GLN A 209 25.46 -12.43 -25.94
C GLN A 209 26.53 -13.47 -25.64
N LEU A 210 26.35 -14.28 -24.59
CA LEU A 210 27.28 -15.35 -24.23
C LEU A 210 27.34 -16.46 -25.30
N LEU A 211 26.20 -16.79 -25.93
CA LEU A 211 26.13 -17.74 -27.05
C LEU A 211 26.81 -17.23 -28.33
N GLN A 212 26.87 -15.90 -28.50
CA GLN A 212 27.49 -15.25 -29.67
C GLN A 212 28.98 -14.94 -29.49
N VAL A 213 29.50 -14.97 -28.26
CA VAL A 213 30.94 -14.90 -28.00
C VAL A 213 31.52 -16.28 -28.32
N PRO A 214 32.32 -16.45 -29.40
CA PRO A 214 33.03 -17.70 -29.62
C PRO A 214 34.01 -17.87 -28.46
N GLU A 215 34.11 -19.07 -27.88
CA GLU A 215 35.13 -19.39 -26.88
C GLU A 215 36.52 -19.26 -27.50
N HIS A 216 37.06 -18.05 -27.49
CA HIS A 216 38.41 -17.72 -27.91
C HIS A 216 39.10 -17.02 -26.74
N GLY A 217 39.94 -17.79 -26.04
CA GLY A 217 40.79 -17.33 -24.95
C GLY A 217 41.04 -18.43 -23.94
#